data_AF-A0A7Y1TDS1-F1
#
_entry.id   AF-A0A7Y1TDS1-F1
#
_cell.length_a   1.000
_cell.length_b   1.000
_cell.length_c   1.000
_cell.angle_alpha   90.00
_cell.angle_beta   90.00
_cell.angle_gamma   90.00
#
_symmetry.space_group_name_H-M   'P 1'
#
loop_
_entity.id
_entity.type
_entity.pdbx_description
1 polymer ?
#
loop_
_entity_poly.entity_id
_entity_poly.type
_entity_poly.pdbx_seq_one_letter_code
_entity_poly.pdbx_strand_id
1 'polypeptide(L)'
;MLELFRKDTFRHGVHPPEMKDDTADLEIRQFPFAPVLIVPLSQHLGKPAKPVVREGQEVVRGQTIAAPDGFMSVAMHAPASGIVRRITLAPSINGTKVESIYIEPYPGSTQEIDDGEPCGLDATPDEIITAIQHAGIVGLGGAAFPTHVKLKPPEGKRLDKLFINGVEC
;
A
#
# COMPACT_ATOMS: atom_id res chain seq x y z
N MET A 1 -14.15 -17.00 -41.96
CA MET A 1 -13.81 -15.56 -41.99
C MET A 1 -14.43 -14.77 -40.82
N LEU A 2 -15.18 -15.38 -39.89
CA LEU A 2 -15.80 -14.70 -38.73
C LEU A 2 -15.16 -15.02 -37.36
N GLU A 3 -14.14 -15.89 -37.30
CA GLU A 3 -13.45 -16.22 -36.04
C GLU A 3 -12.34 -15.22 -35.66
N LEU A 4 -12.05 -14.21 -36.49
CA LEU A 4 -11.03 -13.19 -36.21
C LEU A 4 -11.44 -12.16 -35.15
N PHE A 5 -12.69 -12.15 -34.70
CA PHE A 5 -13.22 -11.23 -33.69
C PHE A 5 -13.58 -11.89 -32.36
N ARG A 6 -13.10 -13.12 -32.12
CA ARG A 6 -13.24 -13.74 -30.81
C ARG A 6 -12.26 -13.04 -29.87
N LYS A 7 -12.74 -12.04 -29.13
CA LYS A 7 -11.97 -11.44 -28.04
C LYS A 7 -11.63 -12.58 -27.08
N ASP A 8 -10.35 -12.89 -26.93
CA ASP A 8 -9.85 -13.78 -25.90
C ASP A 8 -10.05 -13.10 -24.54
N THR A 9 -11.28 -13.10 -24.06
CA THR A 9 -11.63 -12.59 -22.75
C THR A 9 -11.40 -13.69 -21.72
N PHE A 10 -11.07 -13.30 -20.49
CA PHE A 10 -11.04 -14.24 -19.38
C PHE A 10 -12.42 -14.89 -19.24
N ARG A 11 -12.48 -16.22 -19.19
CA ARG A 11 -13.75 -16.98 -19.08
C ARG A 11 -14.48 -16.76 -17.76
N HIS A 12 -13.77 -16.24 -16.75
CA HIS A 12 -14.23 -16.07 -15.39
C HIS A 12 -13.79 -14.69 -14.88
N GLY A 13 -14.61 -14.09 -14.04
CA GLY A 13 -14.39 -12.76 -13.50
C GLY A 13 -15.70 -12.18 -12.99
N VAL A 14 -15.61 -11.22 -12.07
CA VAL A 14 -16.74 -10.35 -11.75
C VAL A 14 -16.58 -9.13 -12.65
N HIS A 15 -17.64 -8.77 -13.39
CA HIS A 15 -17.66 -7.60 -14.25
C HIS A 15 -18.73 -6.63 -13.72
N PRO A 16 -18.43 -5.83 -12.68
CA PRO A 16 -19.35 -4.81 -12.20
C PRO A 16 -19.65 -3.79 -13.31
N PRO A 17 -20.87 -3.25 -13.38
CA PRO A 17 -21.17 -2.13 -14.28
C PRO A 17 -20.28 -0.92 -13.92
N GLU A 18 -19.69 -0.26 -14.93
CA GLU A 18 -18.72 0.81 -14.69
C GLU A 18 -19.34 2.10 -14.11
N MET A 19 -20.60 2.40 -14.43
CA MET A 19 -21.39 3.55 -13.94
C MET A 19 -20.66 4.91 -13.97
N LYS A 20 -19.64 5.07 -14.84
CA LYS A 20 -18.84 6.31 -14.90
C LYS A 20 -19.67 7.51 -15.35
N ASP A 21 -20.62 7.29 -16.26
CA ASP A 21 -21.51 8.34 -16.76
C ASP A 21 -22.31 9.03 -15.64
N ASP A 22 -22.62 8.32 -14.55
CA ASP A 22 -23.35 8.87 -13.39
C ASP A 22 -22.51 9.82 -12.54
N THR A 23 -21.18 9.76 -12.66
CA THR A 23 -20.24 10.45 -11.76
C THR A 23 -19.24 11.35 -12.46
N ALA A 24 -19.11 11.25 -13.79
CA ALA A 24 -18.10 11.96 -14.58
C ALA A 24 -18.17 13.49 -14.44
N ASP A 25 -19.38 14.04 -14.29
CA ASP A 25 -19.63 15.49 -14.19
C ASP A 25 -19.81 15.98 -12.74
N LEU A 26 -19.67 15.11 -11.75
CA LEU A 26 -19.81 15.49 -10.34
C LEU A 26 -18.51 16.10 -9.80
N GLU A 27 -18.66 17.07 -8.91
CA GLU A 27 -17.52 17.63 -8.18
C GLU A 27 -16.82 16.55 -7.34
N ILE A 28 -15.48 16.61 -7.31
CA ILE A 28 -14.67 15.79 -6.41
C ILE A 28 -15.02 16.17 -4.97
N ARG A 29 -15.42 15.18 -4.17
CA ARG A 29 -15.74 15.36 -2.74
C ARG A 29 -14.86 14.46 -1.89
N GLN A 30 -14.41 14.98 -0.75
CA GLN A 30 -13.75 14.19 0.27
C GLN A 30 -14.79 13.54 1.18
N PHE A 31 -14.62 12.23 1.41
CA PHE A 31 -15.40 11.49 2.40
C PHE A 31 -14.73 11.58 3.78
N PRO A 32 -15.51 11.63 4.87
CA PRO A 32 -14.92 11.53 6.20
C PRO A 32 -14.26 10.16 6.37
N PHE A 33 -13.21 10.10 7.19
CA PHE A 33 -12.65 8.81 7.59
C PHE A 33 -13.70 7.99 8.35
N ALA A 34 -13.60 6.66 8.25
CA ALA A 34 -14.36 5.78 9.11
C ALA A 34 -14.01 6.05 10.59
N PRO A 35 -14.94 5.82 11.54
CA PRO A 35 -14.69 6.06 12.97
C PRO A 35 -13.48 5.29 13.52
N VAL A 36 -13.13 4.16 12.89
CA VAL A 36 -11.95 3.36 13.21
C VAL A 36 -11.33 2.86 11.91
N LEU A 37 -10.02 3.05 11.77
CA LEU A 37 -9.20 2.49 10.70
C LEU A 37 -8.39 1.31 11.26
N ILE A 38 -8.36 0.20 10.54
CA ILE A 38 -7.61 -0.99 10.92
C ILE A 38 -6.49 -1.16 9.91
N VAL A 39 -5.25 -1.17 10.39
CA VAL A 39 -4.05 -1.40 9.57
C VAL A 39 -3.48 -2.77 9.89
N PRO A 40 -3.75 -3.80 9.07
CA PRO A 40 -3.11 -5.09 9.20
C PRO A 40 -1.60 -4.96 9.02
N LEU A 41 -0.81 -5.65 9.85
CA LEU A 41 0.65 -5.63 9.74
C LEU A 41 1.18 -6.63 8.71
N SER A 42 0.30 -7.48 8.18
CA SER A 42 0.58 -8.43 7.10
C SER A 42 -0.19 -8.04 5.83
N GLN A 43 0.37 -7.14 5.01
CA GLN A 43 -0.22 -6.66 3.75
C GLN A 43 0.63 -7.01 2.52
N HIS A 44 1.71 -7.75 2.70
CA HIS A 44 2.71 -8.05 1.69
C HIS A 44 3.21 -9.49 1.80
N LEU A 45 3.85 -9.98 0.74
CA LEU A 45 4.51 -11.28 0.78
C LEU A 45 5.77 -11.18 1.65
N GLY A 46 5.73 -11.77 2.85
CA GLY A 46 6.86 -11.76 3.76
C GLY A 46 6.47 -11.82 5.22
N LYS A 47 7.39 -11.39 6.10
CA LYS A 47 7.10 -11.28 7.52
C LYS A 47 6.24 -10.04 7.79
N PRO A 48 5.25 -10.12 8.70
CA PRO A 48 4.51 -8.95 9.15
C PRO A 48 5.44 -7.84 9.64
N ALA A 49 5.08 -6.59 9.38
CA ALA A 49 5.78 -5.44 9.93
C ALA A 49 5.63 -5.42 11.46
N LYS A 50 6.62 -4.88 12.18
CA LYS A 50 6.58 -4.78 13.65
C LYS A 50 6.10 -3.41 14.07
N PRO A 51 5.08 -3.31 14.95
CA PRO A 51 4.60 -2.02 15.40
C PRO A 51 5.73 -1.25 16.10
N VAL A 52 5.86 0.04 15.78
CA VAL A 52 6.81 0.98 16.42
C VAL A 52 6.08 2.07 17.21
N VAL A 53 4.78 1.88 17.40
CA VAL A 53 3.89 2.73 18.20
C VAL A 53 3.25 1.90 19.31
N ARG A 54 2.65 2.58 20.28
CA ARG A 54 1.95 1.94 21.42
C ARG A 54 0.51 2.39 21.52
N GLU A 55 -0.31 1.63 22.25
CA GLU A 55 -1.69 2.02 22.56
C GLU A 55 -1.71 3.37 23.31
N GLY A 56 -2.68 4.22 22.96
CA GLY A 56 -2.81 5.60 23.44
C GLY A 56 -1.87 6.60 22.80
N GLN A 57 -1.00 6.19 21.87
CA GLN A 57 -0.12 7.11 21.15
C GLN A 57 -0.86 7.88 20.07
N GLU A 58 -0.64 9.19 19.99
CA GLU A 58 -1.06 10.00 18.85
C GLU A 58 -0.17 9.76 17.65
N VAL A 59 -0.77 9.71 16.47
CA VAL A 59 -0.07 9.56 15.19
C VAL A 59 -0.55 10.60 14.20
N VAL A 60 0.34 11.02 13.30
CA VAL A 60 0.03 11.91 12.17
C VAL A 60 -0.09 11.09 10.90
N ARG A 61 -0.97 11.47 9.96
CA ARG A 61 -1.09 10.83 8.65
C ARG A 61 0.28 10.79 7.96
N GLY A 62 0.64 9.62 7.44
CA GLY A 62 1.95 9.38 6.82
C GLY A 62 3.06 9.00 7.81
N GLN A 63 2.86 9.13 9.12
CA GLN A 63 3.84 8.68 10.12
C GLN A 63 4.04 7.17 10.05
N THR A 64 5.30 6.70 10.11
CA THR A 64 5.60 5.27 10.23
C THR A 64 5.08 4.72 11.55
N ILE A 65 4.21 3.70 11.47
CA ILE A 65 3.59 3.03 12.62
C ILE A 65 4.04 1.58 12.78
N ALA A 66 4.64 1.00 11.74
CA ALA A 66 5.32 -0.30 11.82
C ALA A 66 6.56 -0.32 10.94
N ALA A 67 7.65 -0.90 11.46
CA ALA A 67 8.91 -1.06 10.76
C ALA A 67 9.00 -2.43 10.06
N PRO A 68 9.75 -2.55 8.95
CA PRO A 68 10.00 -3.84 8.30
C PRO A 68 10.63 -4.86 9.25
N ASP A 69 10.15 -6.11 9.26
CA ASP A 69 10.80 -7.23 9.96
C ASP A 69 11.71 -8.03 9.02
N GLY A 70 12.88 -7.46 8.72
CA GLY A 70 13.89 -8.06 7.84
C GLY A 70 13.67 -7.78 6.35
N PHE A 71 14.38 -8.53 5.50
CA PHE A 71 14.48 -8.22 4.07
C PHE A 71 13.16 -8.36 3.30
N MET A 72 12.40 -9.44 3.56
CA MET A 72 11.07 -9.66 2.98
C MET A 72 10.01 -9.02 3.88
N SER A 73 10.06 -7.69 4.03
CA SER A 73 9.07 -6.91 4.78
C SER A 73 9.11 -5.45 4.35
N VAL A 74 8.04 -4.69 4.56
CA VAL A 74 7.96 -3.25 4.26
C VAL A 74 7.35 -2.48 5.43
N ALA A 75 7.59 -1.17 5.50
CA ALA A 75 7.03 -0.33 6.54
C ALA A 75 5.52 -0.08 6.34
N MET A 76 4.82 0.23 7.42
CA MET A 76 3.41 0.67 7.38
C MET A 76 3.28 2.06 7.97
N HIS A 77 2.39 2.87 7.38
CA HIS A 77 2.18 4.26 7.75
C HIS A 77 0.75 4.51 8.23
N ALA A 78 0.57 5.51 9.10
CA ALA A 78 -0.73 5.91 9.58
C ALA A 78 -1.59 6.47 8.42
N PRO A 79 -2.77 5.90 8.15
CA PRO A 79 -3.65 6.38 7.07
C PRO A 79 -4.37 7.69 7.40
N ALA A 80 -4.40 8.09 8.68
CA ALA A 80 -4.99 9.33 9.15
C ALA A 80 -4.33 9.76 10.46
N SER A 81 -4.37 11.05 10.76
CA SER A 81 -3.99 11.56 12.08
C SER A 81 -5.05 11.20 13.12
N GLY A 82 -4.63 10.74 14.29
CA GLY A 82 -5.52 10.25 15.33
C GLY A 82 -4.79 9.52 16.46
N ILE A 83 -5.50 8.64 17.17
CA ILE A 83 -4.97 7.90 18.32
C ILE A 83 -4.92 6.41 18.01
N VAL A 84 -3.79 5.77 18.31
CA VAL A 84 -3.66 4.31 18.31
C VAL A 84 -4.50 3.75 19.45
N ARG A 85 -5.70 3.28 19.14
CA ARG A 85 -6.66 2.80 20.12
C ARG A 85 -6.23 1.48 20.74
N ARG A 86 -5.71 0.56 19.91
CA ARG A 86 -5.21 -0.75 20.34
C ARG A 86 -4.36 -1.43 19.28
N ILE A 87 -3.53 -2.37 19.70
CA ILE A 87 -2.73 -3.25 18.83
C ILE A 87 -3.13 -4.69 19.13
N THR A 88 -3.85 -5.33 18.21
CA THR A 88 -4.40 -6.67 18.44
C THR A 88 -4.73 -7.39 17.14
N LEU A 89 -5.13 -8.65 17.24
CA LEU A 89 -5.53 -9.48 16.11
C LEU A 89 -6.83 -8.95 15.46
N ALA A 90 -6.82 -8.72 14.16
CA ALA A 90 -7.99 -8.38 13.35
C ALA A 90 -8.18 -9.38 12.18
N PRO A 91 -9.42 -9.60 11.70
CA PRO A 91 -9.65 -10.40 10.49
C PRO A 91 -8.89 -9.83 9.29
N SER A 92 -8.35 -10.71 8.45
CA SER A 92 -7.70 -10.34 7.19
C SER A 92 -8.34 -11.05 6.00
N ILE A 93 -7.98 -10.61 4.79
CA ILE A 93 -8.55 -11.11 3.53
C ILE A 93 -8.34 -12.60 3.28
N ASN A 94 -7.36 -13.22 3.96
CA ASN A 94 -7.06 -14.64 3.80
C ASN A 94 -7.87 -15.53 4.77
N GLY A 95 -8.83 -14.97 5.51
CA GLY A 95 -9.68 -15.69 6.47
C GLY A 95 -9.04 -15.94 7.83
N THR A 96 -7.78 -15.54 8.05
CA THR A 96 -7.10 -15.62 9.34
C THR A 96 -7.10 -14.27 10.06
N LYS A 97 -6.80 -14.28 11.36
CA LYS A 97 -6.53 -13.05 12.10
C LYS A 97 -5.04 -12.72 12.08
N VAL A 98 -4.72 -11.45 11.86
CA VAL A 98 -3.35 -10.93 11.83
C VAL A 98 -3.21 -9.76 12.80
N GLU A 99 -2.02 -9.57 13.38
CA GLU A 99 -1.74 -8.41 14.22
C GLU A 99 -2.00 -7.12 13.42
N SER A 100 -2.73 -6.20 14.03
CA SER A 100 -3.23 -5.00 13.38
C SER A 100 -3.27 -3.83 14.34
N ILE A 101 -3.06 -2.63 13.81
CA ILE A 101 -3.13 -1.37 14.55
C ILE A 101 -4.51 -0.75 14.29
N TYR A 102 -5.27 -0.51 15.36
CA TYR A 102 -6.54 0.19 15.29
C TYR A 102 -6.29 1.66 15.58
N ILE A 103 -6.65 2.54 14.64
CA ILE A 103 -6.50 3.98 14.74
C ILE A 103 -7.89 4.62 14.77
N GLU A 104 -8.12 5.47 15.76
CA GLU A 104 -9.30 6.34 15.84
C GLU A 104 -8.92 7.71 15.29
N PRO A 105 -9.35 8.09 14.07
CA PRO A 105 -8.98 9.36 13.46
C PRO A 105 -9.57 10.54 14.23
N TYR A 106 -8.86 11.67 14.27
CA TYR A 106 -9.43 12.89 14.84
C TYR A 106 -10.61 13.43 14.03
N PRO A 107 -11.64 14.00 14.69
CA PRO A 107 -12.64 14.80 14.01
C PRO A 107 -11.96 15.95 13.25
N GLY A 108 -12.08 15.95 11.91
CA GLY A 108 -11.43 16.96 11.07
C GLY A 108 -9.99 16.65 10.66
N SER A 109 -9.49 15.43 10.91
CA SER A 109 -8.24 14.94 10.33
C SER A 109 -8.26 15.15 8.81
N THR A 110 -7.29 15.91 8.29
CA THR A 110 -7.21 16.21 6.86
C THR A 110 -6.78 14.97 6.09
N GLN A 111 -7.13 14.92 4.80
CA GLN A 111 -6.58 13.89 3.90
C GLN A 111 -5.24 14.31 3.25
N GLU A 112 -4.73 15.47 3.65
CA GLU A 112 -3.43 15.99 3.23
C GLU A 112 -2.33 15.28 4.01
N ILE A 113 -1.17 15.13 3.38
CA ILE A 113 0.04 14.62 4.02
C ILE A 113 1.03 15.75 4.12
N ASP A 114 1.81 15.78 5.19
CA ASP A 114 2.97 16.65 5.24
C ASP A 114 3.95 16.24 4.14
N ASP A 115 4.58 17.22 3.50
CA ASP A 115 5.62 16.95 2.51
C ASP A 115 6.78 16.20 3.19
N GLY A 116 7.05 15.00 2.70
CA GLY A 116 8.24 14.24 3.11
C GLY A 116 9.49 14.73 2.39
N GLU A 117 10.66 14.33 2.89
CA GLU A 117 11.92 14.54 2.17
C GLU A 117 12.06 13.46 1.08
N PRO A 118 12.03 13.82 -0.22
CA PRO A 118 12.23 12.84 -1.27
C PRO A 118 13.67 12.34 -1.28
N CYS A 119 13.85 11.10 -1.73
CA CYS A 119 15.18 10.57 -2.00
C CYS A 119 15.89 11.43 -3.06
N GLY A 120 17.12 11.85 -2.78
CA GLY A 120 17.91 12.71 -3.66
C GLY A 120 18.20 12.06 -5.01
N LEU A 121 18.36 12.88 -6.06
CA LEU A 121 18.70 12.38 -7.40
C LEU A 121 20.12 11.81 -7.48
N ASP A 122 20.96 12.14 -6.50
CA ASP A 122 22.33 11.66 -6.29
C ASP A 122 22.41 10.43 -5.39
N ALA A 123 21.27 9.94 -4.89
CA ALA A 123 21.21 8.76 -4.04
C ALA A 123 21.81 7.52 -4.72
N THR A 124 22.51 6.73 -3.93
CA THR A 124 23.03 5.44 -4.34
C THR A 124 21.89 4.44 -4.58
N PRO A 125 22.13 3.38 -5.37
CA PRO A 125 21.14 2.32 -5.56
C PRO A 125 20.63 1.72 -4.24
N ASP A 126 21.50 1.52 -3.26
CA ASP A 126 21.11 0.94 -1.97
C ASP A 126 20.27 1.90 -1.11
N GLU A 127 20.50 3.21 -1.20
CA GLU A 127 19.67 4.23 -0.55
C GLU A 127 18.27 4.27 -1.17
N ILE A 128 18.17 4.20 -2.50
CA ILE A 128 16.88 4.13 -3.20
C ILE A 128 16.11 2.87 -2.80
N ILE A 129 16.78 1.71 -2.79
CA ILE A 129 16.17 0.43 -2.40
C ILE A 129 15.69 0.46 -0.95
N THR A 130 16.49 1.03 -0.04
CA THR A 130 16.11 1.23 1.36
C THR A 130 14.92 2.18 1.48
N ALA A 131 14.93 3.30 0.77
CA ALA A 131 13.83 4.27 0.78
C ALA A 131 12.51 3.63 0.29
N ILE A 132 12.55 2.80 -0.75
CA ILE A 132 11.37 2.07 -1.26
C ILE A 132 10.82 1.10 -0.21
N GLN A 133 11.68 0.38 0.51
CA GLN A 133 11.26 -0.51 1.60
C GLN A 133 10.60 0.25 2.75
N HIS A 134 11.21 1.37 3.14
CA HIS A 134 10.74 2.24 4.21
C HIS A 134 9.50 3.05 3.82
N ALA A 135 9.27 3.28 2.53
CA ALA A 135 8.04 3.88 2.02
C ALA A 135 6.85 2.91 2.00
N GLY A 136 7.06 1.61 2.27
CA GLY A 136 5.98 0.63 2.31
C GLY A 136 5.56 0.10 0.93
N ILE A 137 6.38 0.28 -0.11
CA ILE A 137 5.95 0.05 -1.50
C ILE A 137 5.98 -1.44 -1.84
N VAL A 138 4.84 -1.93 -2.33
CA VAL A 138 4.63 -3.33 -2.76
C VAL A 138 4.09 -3.39 -4.18
N GLY A 139 4.28 -4.51 -4.86
CA GLY A 139 3.74 -4.72 -6.20
C GLY A 139 2.23 -4.97 -6.18
N LEU A 140 1.46 -4.10 -6.84
CA LEU A 140 -0.02 -4.12 -6.87
C LEU A 140 -0.63 -5.15 -7.84
N GLY A 141 0.17 -5.96 -8.52
CA GLY A 141 -0.32 -7.02 -9.44
C GLY A 141 -0.93 -8.25 -8.76
N GLY A 142 -1.30 -8.17 -7.47
CA GLY A 142 -2.00 -9.22 -6.72
C GLY A 142 -1.23 -9.79 -5.53
N ALA A 143 0.04 -10.19 -5.71
CA ALA A 143 0.81 -10.86 -4.65
C ALA A 143 1.36 -9.93 -3.55
N ALA A 144 1.24 -8.60 -3.73
CA ALA A 144 1.82 -7.60 -2.82
C ALA A 144 3.30 -7.89 -2.48
N PHE A 145 4.08 -8.29 -3.49
CA PHE A 145 5.50 -8.62 -3.32
C PHE A 145 6.31 -7.33 -3.09
N PRO A 146 7.18 -7.25 -2.05
CA PRO A 146 7.94 -6.04 -1.75
C PRO A 146 8.75 -5.52 -2.94
N THR A 147 8.52 -4.27 -3.33
CA THR A 147 9.06 -3.72 -4.57
C THR A 147 10.58 -3.56 -4.53
N HIS A 148 11.14 -3.22 -3.37
CA HIS A 148 12.59 -3.09 -3.17
C HIS A 148 13.34 -4.40 -3.49
N VAL A 149 12.72 -5.55 -3.26
CA VAL A 149 13.30 -6.86 -3.59
C VAL A 149 13.33 -7.09 -5.10
N LYS A 150 12.29 -6.66 -5.83
CA LYS A 150 12.24 -6.77 -7.30
C LYS A 150 13.27 -5.89 -7.98
N LEU A 151 13.53 -4.73 -7.39
CA LEU A 151 14.45 -3.73 -7.93
C LEU A 151 15.91 -4.01 -7.61
N LYS A 152 16.19 -5.04 -6.78
CA LYS A 152 17.54 -5.50 -6.52
C LYS A 152 17.93 -6.60 -7.53
N PRO A 153 18.73 -6.29 -8.57
CA PRO A 153 19.15 -7.31 -9.52
C PRO A 153 20.06 -8.35 -8.84
N PRO A 154 20.12 -9.58 -9.38
CA PRO A 154 21.12 -10.56 -8.97
C PRO A 154 22.53 -10.00 -9.15
N GLU A 155 23.46 -10.48 -8.33
CA GLU A 155 24.87 -10.05 -8.39
C GLU A 155 25.44 -10.20 -9.81
N GLY A 156 26.15 -9.17 -10.27
CA GLY A 156 26.74 -9.12 -11.61
C GLY A 156 25.75 -8.89 -12.75
N LYS A 157 24.46 -8.70 -12.48
CA LYS A 157 23.46 -8.34 -13.50
C LYS A 157 23.19 -6.84 -13.49
N ARG A 158 23.13 -6.25 -14.68
CA ARG A 158 22.73 -4.86 -14.90
C ARG A 158 21.37 -4.81 -15.56
N LEU A 159 20.49 -3.95 -15.06
CA LEU A 159 19.21 -3.61 -15.68
C LEU A 159 19.37 -2.29 -16.44
N ASP A 160 18.93 -2.23 -17.69
CA ASP A 160 18.98 -1.05 -18.57
C ASP A 160 17.59 -0.55 -18.96
N LYS A 161 16.53 -1.30 -18.63
CA LYS A 161 15.15 -1.04 -19.02
C LYS A 161 14.21 -1.14 -17.82
N LEU A 162 13.26 -0.21 -17.76
CA LEU A 162 12.13 -0.21 -16.84
C LEU A 162 10.85 -0.32 -17.65
N PHE A 163 10.01 -1.30 -17.30
CA PHE A 163 8.67 -1.45 -17.88
C PHE A 163 7.65 -1.03 -16.83
N ILE A 164 6.84 -0.03 -17.17
CA ILE A 164 5.74 0.46 -16.32
C ILE A 164 4.44 -0.03 -16.94
N ASN A 165 3.68 -0.83 -16.20
CA ASN A 165 2.35 -1.23 -16.64
C ASN A 165 1.37 -0.07 -16.41
N GLY A 166 0.87 0.53 -17.48
CA GLY A 166 -0.18 1.56 -17.45
C GLY A 166 -1.57 1.04 -17.84
N VAL A 167 -1.73 -0.28 -17.97
CA VAL A 167 -3.00 -0.93 -18.32
C VAL A 167 -3.55 -1.63 -17.09
N GLU A 168 -4.78 -1.28 -16.70
CA GLU A 168 -5.60 -2.00 -15.74
C GLU A 168 -6.70 -2.71 -16.54
N CYS A 169 -6.68 -4.05 -16.55
CA CYS A 169 -7.49 -4.90 -17.44
C CYS A 169 -8.44 -5.82 -16.68
#